data_AF-A0A5J4JQM1-F1
#
_entry.id   AF-A0A5J4JQM1-F1
#
_cell.length_a   1.000
_cell.length_b   1.000
_cell.length_c   1.000
_cell.angle_alpha   90.00
_cell.angle_beta   90.00
_cell.angle_gamma   90.00
#
_symmetry.space_group_name_H-M   'P 1'
#
loop_
_entity.id
_entity.type
_entity.pdbx_description
1 polymer ?
#
loop_
_entity_poly.entity_id
_entity_poly.type
_entity_poly.pdbx_seq_one_letter_code
_entity_poly.pdbx_strand_id
1 'polypeptide(L)'
;MGVRGHIWTDLSLIEYIRTSSNFVPFKTISTYIMAMFDGSLNLGIPIKNLIGNLIMFLPMGIYLPYYIKKINKVGRFTFSMIILLFVIEVTQLVTRRGSFDIDDFILNMVGALIGFGIWKTKIVQRLFK
;
A
#
# COMPACT_ATOMS: atom_id res chain seq x y z
N MET A 1 4.24 12.40 25.88
CA MET A 1 4.05 11.08 25.22
C MET A 1 3.30 10.21 26.22
N GLY A 2 2.08 9.73 25.96
CA GLY A 2 1.44 8.83 26.94
C GLY A 2 -0.07 8.62 26.96
N VAL A 3 -0.91 9.31 26.18
CA VAL A 3 -2.38 9.07 26.26
C VAL A 3 -2.93 8.33 25.04
N ARG A 4 -2.38 8.58 23.84
CA ARG A 4 -2.86 7.93 22.60
C ARG A 4 -2.50 6.44 22.48
N GLY A 5 -1.40 5.99 23.07
CA GLY A 5 -0.94 4.60 22.96
C GLY A 5 -1.82 3.60 23.73
N HIS A 6 -2.26 3.97 24.93
CA HIS A 6 -3.08 3.10 25.79
C HIS A 6 -4.49 2.87 25.23
N ILE A 7 -5.09 3.89 24.59
CA ILE A 7 -6.44 3.76 24.04
C ILE A 7 -6.51 2.63 23.01
N TRP A 8 -5.51 2.48 22.13
CA TRP A 8 -5.54 1.43 21.09
C TRP A 8 -5.17 0.03 21.61
N THR A 9 -4.43 -0.08 22.72
CA THR A 9 -4.14 -1.38 23.34
C THR A 9 -5.35 -1.92 24.08
N ASP A 10 -6.15 -1.03 24.67
CA ASP A 10 -7.27 -1.40 25.54
C ASP A 10 -8.57 -1.67 24.75
N LEU A 11 -8.65 -1.23 23.48
CA LEU A 11 -9.75 -1.55 22.58
C LEU A 11 -9.80 -3.05 22.26
N SER A 12 -11.02 -3.59 22.15
CA SER A 12 -11.22 -4.92 21.57
C SER A 12 -10.74 -4.94 20.12
N LEU A 13 -10.31 -6.11 19.60
CA LEU A 13 -9.85 -6.22 18.22
C LEU A 13 -10.92 -5.74 17.22
N ILE A 14 -12.19 -6.02 17.49
CA ILE A 14 -13.33 -5.61 16.65
C ILE A 14 -13.46 -4.08 16.63
N GLU A 15 -13.30 -3.43 17.77
CA GLU A 15 -13.41 -1.98 17.90
C GLU A 15 -12.22 -1.24 17.26
N TYR A 16 -11.03 -1.82 17.39
CA TYR A 16 -9.85 -1.39 16.63
C TYR A 16 -10.11 -1.46 15.12
N ILE A 17 -10.54 -2.62 14.62
CA ILE A 17 -10.84 -2.81 13.20
C ILE A 17 -11.88 -1.79 12.72
N ARG A 18 -12.95 -1.59 13.49
CA ARG A 18 -14.03 -0.67 13.12
C ARG A 18 -13.56 0.79 13.02
N THR A 19 -12.61 1.19 13.87
CA THR A 19 -12.12 2.57 13.96
C THR A 19 -10.93 2.83 13.03
N SER A 20 -10.17 1.78 12.71
CA SER A 20 -8.94 1.84 11.92
C SER A 20 -9.09 1.22 10.53
N SER A 21 -10.30 1.07 9.98
CA SER A 21 -10.49 0.57 8.62
C SER A 21 -11.24 1.57 7.75
N ASN A 22 -10.68 1.88 6.59
CA ASN A 22 -11.34 2.61 5.52
C ASN A 22 -11.57 1.69 4.33
N PHE A 23 -12.84 1.42 4.05
CA PHE A 23 -13.27 0.62 2.89
C PHE A 23 -13.84 1.46 1.77
N VAL A 24 -13.88 2.80 1.91
CA VAL A 24 -14.41 3.70 0.89
C VAL A 24 -13.27 4.12 -0.04
N PRO A 25 -13.28 3.69 -1.32
CA PRO A 25 -12.24 4.06 -2.26
C PRO A 25 -12.19 5.56 -2.48
N PHE A 26 -10.98 6.06 -2.62
CA PHE A 26 -10.56 7.43 -2.82
C PHE A 26 -10.88 8.39 -1.67
N LYS A 27 -11.41 7.92 -0.54
CA LYS A 27 -11.77 8.80 0.59
C LYS A 27 -10.54 9.46 1.22
N THR A 28 -9.51 8.67 1.49
CA THR A 28 -8.26 9.15 2.10
C THR A 28 -7.50 10.01 1.09
N ILE A 29 -7.42 9.57 -0.17
CA ILE A 29 -6.81 10.33 -1.25
C ILE A 29 -7.50 11.70 -1.43
N SER A 30 -8.83 11.75 -1.49
CA SER A 30 -9.57 13.01 -1.61
C SER A 30 -9.39 13.91 -0.39
N THR A 31 -9.38 13.35 0.82
CA THR A 31 -9.11 14.12 2.05
C THR A 31 -7.72 14.76 2.00
N TYR A 32 -6.73 14.00 1.54
CA TYR A 32 -5.37 14.50 1.35
C TYR A 32 -5.31 15.58 0.27
N ILE A 33 -5.95 15.39 -0.88
CA ILE A 33 -5.98 16.37 -1.95
C ILE A 33 -6.66 17.67 -1.49
N MET A 34 -7.82 17.60 -0.82
CA MET A 34 -8.53 18.77 -0.29
C MET A 34 -7.67 19.53 0.73
N ALA A 35 -7.03 18.81 1.66
CA ALA A 35 -6.10 19.39 2.62
C ALA A 35 -4.91 20.11 1.94
N MET A 36 -4.52 19.69 0.73
CA MET A 36 -3.47 20.35 -0.04
C MET A 36 -3.94 21.67 -0.65
N PHE A 37 -5.18 21.70 -1.14
CA PHE A 37 -5.76 22.90 -1.76
C PHE A 37 -6.15 23.97 -0.73
N ASP A 38 -6.57 23.56 0.48
CA ASP A 38 -6.97 24.50 1.53
C ASP A 38 -5.80 25.17 2.25
N GLY A 39 -4.54 24.72 2.01
CA GLY A 39 -3.34 25.27 2.66
C GLY A 39 -3.30 25.13 4.19
N SER A 40 -4.26 24.41 4.77
CA SER A 40 -4.50 24.29 6.22
C SER A 40 -3.61 23.25 6.90
N LEU A 41 -2.87 22.45 6.13
CA LEU A 41 -2.01 21.37 6.62
C LEU A 41 -0.61 21.42 5.99
N ASN A 42 0.38 20.95 6.76
CA ASN A 42 1.72 20.69 6.26
C ASN A 42 1.65 19.61 5.14
N LEU A 43 1.77 20.06 3.89
CA LEU A 43 1.70 19.23 2.68
C LEU A 43 2.66 18.03 2.70
N GLY A 44 3.73 18.09 3.50
CA GLY A 44 4.71 17.01 3.62
C GLY A 44 4.13 15.69 4.11
N ILE A 45 3.11 15.68 4.99
CA ILE A 45 2.57 14.44 5.56
C ILE A 45 1.71 13.67 4.53
N PRO A 46 0.69 14.27 3.89
CA PRO A 46 -0.11 13.58 2.88
C PRO A 46 0.72 13.10 1.68
N ILE A 47 1.65 13.94 1.19
CA ILE A 47 2.55 13.58 0.08
C ILE A 47 3.37 12.36 0.43
N LYS A 48 3.97 12.35 1.62
CA LYS A 48 4.82 11.24 2.06
C LYS A 48 4.02 9.93 2.18
N ASN A 49 2.77 9.98 2.63
CA ASN A 49 1.92 8.78 2.70
C ASN A 49 1.57 8.26 1.29
N LEU A 50 1.09 9.14 0.40
CA LEU A 50 0.71 8.76 -0.96
C LEU A 50 1.90 8.20 -1.75
N ILE A 51 3.02 8.92 -1.74
CA ILE A 51 4.25 8.50 -2.42
C ILE A 51 4.86 7.28 -1.73
N GLY A 52 4.84 7.22 -0.40
CA GLY A 52 5.34 6.11 0.38
C GLY A 52 4.67 4.80 -0.01
N ASN A 53 3.34 4.77 -0.05
CA ASN A 53 2.57 3.59 -0.45
C ASN A 53 2.80 3.25 -1.93
N LEU A 54 2.83 4.25 -2.81
CA LEU A 54 3.15 4.00 -4.23
C LEU A 54 4.53 3.36 -4.43
N ILE A 55 5.56 3.82 -3.73
CA ILE A 55 6.93 3.31 -3.92
C ILE A 55 7.17 2.00 -3.17
N MET A 56 6.45 1.73 -2.08
CA MET A 56 6.69 0.58 -1.18
C MET A 56 6.71 -0.75 -1.93
N PHE A 57 5.81 -0.98 -2.88
CA PHE A 57 5.70 -2.23 -3.63
C PHE A 57 6.32 -2.20 -5.03
N LEU A 58 6.90 -1.08 -5.43
CA LEU A 58 7.62 -0.98 -6.71
C LEU A 58 8.76 -2.00 -6.83
N PRO A 59 9.63 -2.19 -5.82
CA PRO A 59 10.69 -3.22 -5.89
C PRO A 59 10.09 -4.62 -6.05
N MET A 60 8.99 -4.92 -5.34
CA MET A 60 8.33 -6.22 -5.43
C MET A 60 7.79 -6.46 -6.84
N GLY A 61 7.29 -5.43 -7.51
CA GLY A 61 6.90 -5.50 -8.92
C GLY A 61 8.02 -5.93 -9.87
N ILE A 62 9.27 -5.57 -9.54
CA ILE A 62 10.45 -5.97 -10.31
C ILE A 62 10.88 -7.39 -9.96
N TYR A 63 11.03 -7.67 -8.66
CA TYR A 63 11.65 -8.91 -8.18
C TYR A 63 10.73 -10.13 -8.27
N LEU A 64 9.44 -9.97 -8.02
CA LEU A 64 8.51 -11.10 -8.00
C LEU A 64 8.50 -11.87 -9.35
N PRO A 65 8.33 -11.23 -10.53
CA PRO A 65 8.38 -11.93 -11.82
C PRO A 65 9.79 -12.41 -12.22
N TYR A 66 10.84 -11.85 -11.62
CA TYR A 66 12.21 -12.33 -11.79
C TYR A 66 12.41 -13.69 -11.11
N TYR A 67 12.06 -13.80 -9.82
CA TYR A 67 12.22 -15.05 -9.06
C TYR A 67 11.20 -16.12 -9.46
N ILE A 68 9.94 -15.72 -9.71
CA ILE A 68 8.87 -16.65 -10.04
C ILE A 68 8.49 -16.45 -11.52
N LYS A 69 9.21 -17.13 -12.42
CA LYS A 69 8.98 -17.03 -13.87
C LYS A 69 7.52 -17.30 -14.28
N LYS A 70 6.78 -18.12 -13.51
CA LYS A 70 5.37 -18.42 -13.74
C LYS A 70 4.48 -17.18 -13.65
N ILE A 71 4.78 -16.18 -12.83
CA ILE A 71 3.94 -14.97 -12.70
C ILE A 71 4.37 -13.84 -13.64
N ASN A 72 5.30 -14.07 -14.57
CA ASN A 72 5.73 -13.07 -15.58
C ASN A 72 4.64 -12.77 -16.65
N LYS A 73 3.38 -13.08 -16.39
CA LYS A 73 2.22 -12.65 -17.20
C LYS A 73 1.42 -11.65 -16.36
N VAL A 74 1.02 -10.52 -16.95
CA VAL A 74 0.32 -9.42 -16.26
C VAL A 74 -0.82 -9.95 -15.40
N GLY A 75 -1.75 -10.74 -15.95
CA GLY A 75 -2.88 -11.27 -15.15
C GLY A 75 -2.47 -12.14 -13.95
N ARG A 76 -1.43 -12.98 -14.09
CA ARG A 76 -0.93 -13.82 -12.99
C ARG A 76 -0.19 -12.99 -11.94
N PHE A 77 0.57 -11.99 -12.38
CA PHE A 77 1.22 -11.02 -11.49
C PHE A 77 0.17 -10.24 -10.70
N THR A 78 -0.81 -9.65 -11.38
CA THR A 78 -1.90 -8.87 -10.78
C THR A 78 -2.65 -9.68 -9.72
N PHE A 79 -3.07 -10.90 -10.06
CA PHE A 79 -3.76 -11.77 -9.10
C PHE A 79 -2.90 -12.13 -7.89
N SER A 80 -1.61 -12.44 -8.11
CA SER A 80 -0.67 -12.74 -7.03
C SER A 80 -0.44 -11.54 -6.11
N MET A 81 -0.33 -10.33 -6.68
CA MET A 81 -0.18 -9.09 -5.92
C MET A 81 -1.44 -8.75 -5.12
N ILE A 82 -2.64 -8.95 -5.68
CA ILE A 82 -3.90 -8.75 -4.93
C ILE A 82 -3.92 -9.62 -3.67
N ILE A 83 -3.61 -10.91 -3.80
CA ILE A 83 -3.55 -11.83 -2.66
C ILE A 83 -2.49 -11.38 -1.66
N LEU A 84 -1.28 -11.08 -2.14
CA LEU A 84 -0.17 -10.68 -1.28
C LEU A 84 -0.49 -9.40 -0.49
N LEU A 85 -0.95 -8.35 -1.17
CA LEU A 85 -1.33 -7.09 -0.54
C LEU A 85 -2.45 -7.31 0.47
N PHE A 86 -3.46 -8.12 0.13
CA PHE A 86 -4.56 -8.41 1.04
C PHE A 86 -4.08 -9.11 2.31
N VAL A 87 -3.19 -10.10 2.18
CA VAL A 87 -2.59 -10.78 3.32
C VAL A 87 -1.77 -9.81 4.19
N ILE A 88 -1.03 -8.88 3.57
CA ILE A 88 -0.23 -7.88 4.29
C ILE A 88 -1.15 -6.93 5.08
N GLU A 89 -2.17 -6.36 4.44
CA GLU A 89 -3.14 -5.46 5.09
C GLU A 89 -3.87 -6.14 6.25
N VAL A 90 -4.34 -7.38 6.03
CA VAL A 90 -4.97 -8.18 7.10
C VAL A 90 -3.99 -8.46 8.24
N THR A 91 -2.73 -8.77 7.94
CA THR A 91 -1.71 -9.01 8.96
C THR A 91 -1.42 -7.73 9.76
N GLN A 92 -1.33 -6.57 9.10
CA GLN A 92 -1.14 -5.28 9.76
C GLN A 92 -2.32 -4.93 10.68
N LEU A 93 -3.55 -5.20 10.22
CA LEU A 93 -4.78 -5.00 10.97
C LEU A 93 -4.84 -5.89 12.22
N VAL A 94 -4.57 -7.19 12.07
CA VAL A 94 -4.58 -8.16 13.19
C VAL A 94 -3.46 -7.88 14.19
N THR A 95 -2.29 -7.45 13.71
CA THR A 95 -1.16 -7.10 14.60
C THR A 95 -1.28 -5.70 15.20
N ARG A 96 -2.38 -4.97 14.92
CA ARG A 96 -2.62 -3.58 15.36
C ARG A 96 -1.50 -2.61 15.00
N ARG A 97 -0.77 -2.91 13.91
CA ARG A 97 0.35 -2.09 13.42
C ARG A 97 -0.06 -1.12 12.32
N GLY A 98 -1.25 -1.29 11.76
CA GLY A 98 -1.74 -0.44 10.68
C GLY A 98 -3.26 -0.45 10.58
N SER A 99 -3.76 0.47 9.78
CA SER A 99 -5.15 0.56 9.36
C SER A 99 -5.35 -0.18 8.05
N PHE A 100 -6.49 -0.84 7.87
CA PHE A 100 -6.86 -1.36 6.56
C PHE A 100 -7.43 -0.19 5.74
N ASP A 101 -6.62 0.40 4.85
CA ASP A 101 -7.07 1.47 3.96
C ASP A 101 -7.06 0.99 2.50
N ILE A 102 -8.24 0.98 1.88
CA ILE A 102 -8.40 0.58 0.48
C ILE A 102 -7.61 1.50 -0.47
N ASP A 103 -7.37 2.75 -0.10
CA ASP A 103 -6.58 3.68 -0.91
C ASP A 103 -5.11 3.30 -0.92
N ASP A 104 -4.59 2.87 0.23
CA ASP A 104 -3.22 2.40 0.37
C ASP A 104 -3.03 1.09 -0.40
N PHE A 105 -3.99 0.18 -0.34
CA PHE A 105 -4.02 -1.03 -1.17
C PHE A 105 -3.94 -0.69 -2.66
N ILE A 106 -4.74 0.29 -3.13
CA ILE A 106 -4.74 0.73 -4.53
C ILE A 106 -3.38 1.33 -4.91
N LEU A 107 -2.81 2.20 -4.08
CA LEU A 107 -1.51 2.83 -4.34
C LEU A 107 -0.39 1.79 -4.39
N ASN A 108 -0.36 0.86 -3.44
CA ASN A 108 0.57 -0.26 -3.40
C ASN A 108 0.46 -1.12 -4.67
N MET A 109 -0.76 -1.37 -5.13
CA MET A 109 -1.01 -2.13 -6.36
C MET A 109 -0.52 -1.40 -7.61
N VAL A 110 -0.77 -0.10 -7.72
CA VAL A 110 -0.25 0.74 -8.83
C VAL A 110 1.28 0.74 -8.82
N GLY A 111 1.90 0.88 -7.65
CA GLY A 111 3.35 0.79 -7.47
C GLY A 111 3.93 -0.53 -7.97
N ALA A 112 3.31 -1.64 -7.59
CA ALA A 112 3.69 -2.97 -8.04
C ALA A 112 3.57 -3.14 -9.57
N LEU A 113 2.50 -2.61 -10.18
CA LEU A 113 2.31 -2.65 -11.64
C LEU A 113 3.35 -1.81 -12.38
N ILE A 114 3.71 -0.63 -11.85
CA ILE A 114 4.81 0.19 -12.39
C ILE A 114 6.12 -0.60 -12.33
N GLY A 115 6.44 -1.22 -11.19
CA GLY A 115 7.61 -2.09 -11.04
C GLY A 115 7.62 -3.25 -12.03
N PHE A 116 6.47 -3.89 -12.25
CA PHE A 116 6.32 -4.96 -13.25
C PHE A 116 6.55 -4.46 -14.68
N GLY A 117 6.04 -3.27 -15.02
CA GLY A 117 6.31 -2.61 -16.30
C GLY A 117 7.80 -2.33 -16.51
N ILE A 118 8.48 -1.84 -15.46
CA ILE A 118 9.93 -1.63 -15.46
C ILE A 118 10.66 -2.96 -15.74
N TRP A 119 10.29 -4.05 -15.05
CA TRP A 119 10.83 -5.39 -15.28
C TRP A 119 10.62 -5.91 -16.71
N LYS A 120 9.50 -5.57 -17.35
CA LYS A 120 9.24 -5.95 -18.75
C LYS A 120 10.17 -5.27 -19.76
N THR A 121 10.89 -4.24 -19.35
CA THR A 121 11.82 -3.53 -20.23
C THR A 121 13.10 -4.35 -20.45
N LYS A 122 13.58 -4.40 -21.71
CA LYS A 122 14.78 -5.17 -22.10
C LYS A 122 16.04 -4.76 -21.33
N ILE A 123 16.12 -3.50 -20.88
CA ILE A 123 17.23 -2.96 -20.09
C ILE A 123 17.34 -3.71 -18.76
N VAL A 124 16.23 -3.77 -18.01
CA VAL A 124 16.19 -4.42 -16.69
C VAL A 124 16.44 -5.92 -16.84
N GLN A 125 15.85 -6.57 -17.83
CA GLN A 125 16.09 -8.01 -18.05
C GLN A 125 17.56 -8.35 -18.37
N ARG A 126 18.32 -7.40 -18.94
CA ARG A 126 19.77 -7.56 -19.19
C ARG A 126 20.61 -7.33 -17.94
N LEU A 127 20.19 -6.43 -17.04
CA LEU A 127 20.89 -6.18 -15.78
C LEU A 127 20.82 -7.37 -14.82
N PHE A 128 19.72 -8.14 -14.89
CA PHE A 128 19.47 -9.31 -14.04
C PHE A 128 19.93 -10.63 -14.67
N LYS A 129 20.79 -10.56 -15.71
CA LYS A 129 21.27 -11.69 -16.50
C LYS A 129 22.67 -12.13 -16.09
#